data_AF-A0A843FLZ5-F1
#
_entry.id   AF-A0A843FLZ5-F1
#
_cell.length_a   1.000
_cell.length_b   1.000
_cell.length_c   1.000
_cell.angle_alpha   90.00
_cell.angle_beta   90.00
_cell.angle_gamma   90.00
#
_symmetry.space_group_name_H-M   'P 1'
#
loop_
_entity.id
_entity.type
_entity.pdbx_description
1 polymer ?
#
loop_
_entity_poly.entity_id
_entity_poly.type
_entity_poly.pdbx_seq_one_letter_code
_entity_poly.pdbx_strand_id
1 'polypeptide(L)'
;MAKDLDEGLDLPLEIVRGLKGVKWAFYLDREILEKLRVEESTVRSMGSIPVDNQGFLQALERDAVICIVKDPRFRPPPEPTVILVGANGNILGEEVFPFTMHKYDGRDDIVWMGDGFVCFMGVDAGGSEQFVMPPVSFPELNESNGCKDVISCSPAPTSDRMMRLYYGLDDDSRYASVLVAFNRIKK
;
A
#
# COMPACT_ATOMS: atom_id res chain seq x y z
N MET A 1 -14.26 -22.35 -9.24
CA MET A 1 -14.29 -21.13 -10.08
C MET A 1 -14.85 -20.03 -9.20
N ALA A 2 -14.00 -19.10 -8.74
CA ALA A 2 -14.50 -17.91 -8.05
C ALA A 2 -15.39 -17.16 -9.05
N LYS A 3 -16.66 -16.96 -8.70
CA LYS A 3 -17.56 -16.10 -9.47
C LYS A 3 -16.93 -14.71 -9.46
N ASP A 4 -16.64 -14.17 -10.64
CA ASP A 4 -16.25 -12.77 -10.80
C ASP A 4 -17.50 -11.95 -10.44
N LEU A 5 -17.59 -11.50 -9.18
CA LEU A 5 -18.78 -10.86 -8.61
C LEU A 5 -19.13 -9.52 -9.28
N ASP A 6 -18.26 -9.02 -10.16
CA ASP A 6 -18.29 -7.69 -10.77
C ASP A 6 -18.36 -7.71 -12.31
N GLU A 7 -18.83 -8.80 -12.95
CA GLU A 7 -19.00 -8.88 -14.41
C GLU A 7 -20.06 -7.85 -14.90
N GLY A 8 -19.60 -6.63 -15.21
CA GLY A 8 -20.44 -5.49 -15.58
C GLY A 8 -19.74 -4.11 -15.54
N LEU A 9 -18.46 -4.05 -15.92
CA LEU A 9 -17.71 -2.92 -16.49
C LEU A 9 -17.86 -1.53 -15.82
N ASP A 10 -17.22 -1.36 -14.67
CA ASP A 10 -16.85 -0.05 -14.13
C ASP A 10 -15.42 0.32 -14.60
N LEU A 11 -15.30 1.44 -15.33
CA LEU A 11 -14.06 1.89 -15.99
C LEU A 11 -12.79 1.83 -15.12
N PRO A 12 -12.81 2.21 -13.83
CA PRO A 12 -11.65 2.08 -12.94
C PRO A 12 -11.13 0.65 -12.81
N LEU A 13 -12.04 -0.32 -12.69
CA LEU A 13 -11.65 -1.73 -12.55
C LEU A 13 -11.06 -2.27 -13.84
N GLU A 14 -11.59 -1.87 -15.00
CA GLU A 14 -11.00 -2.23 -16.31
C GLU A 14 -9.59 -1.69 -16.47
N ILE A 15 -9.37 -0.41 -16.14
CA ILE A 15 -8.05 0.22 -16.19
C ILE A 15 -7.06 -0.58 -15.35
N VAL A 16 -7.44 -0.88 -14.10
CA VAL A 16 -6.59 -1.63 -13.17
C VAL A 16 -6.31 -3.05 -13.68
N ARG A 17 -7.32 -3.76 -14.20
CA ARG A 17 -7.15 -5.10 -14.80
C ARG A 17 -6.20 -5.09 -16.00
N GLY A 18 -6.15 -4.00 -16.75
CA GLY A 18 -5.27 -3.82 -17.90
C GLY A 18 -3.80 -3.56 -17.58
N LEU A 19 -3.44 -3.33 -16.31
CA LEU A 19 -2.06 -2.99 -15.93
C LEU A 19 -1.15 -4.21 -16.00
N LYS A 20 0.07 -3.99 -16.49
CA LYS A 20 1.11 -5.03 -16.54
C LYS A 20 1.38 -5.59 -15.15
N GLY A 21 1.40 -6.91 -15.03
CA GLY A 21 1.68 -7.61 -13.77
C GLY A 21 0.46 -7.83 -12.88
N VAL A 22 -0.70 -7.24 -13.20
CA VAL A 22 -1.96 -7.57 -12.52
C VAL A 22 -2.44 -8.95 -12.94
N LYS A 23 -2.80 -9.77 -11.96
CA LYS A 23 -3.31 -11.13 -12.15
C LYS A 23 -4.79 -11.22 -11.84
N TRP A 24 -5.20 -10.57 -10.77
CA TRP A 24 -6.60 -10.41 -10.39
C TRP A 24 -6.81 -8.99 -9.91
N ALA A 25 -8.00 -8.46 -10.19
CA ALA A 25 -8.47 -7.24 -9.58
C ALA A 25 -9.99 -7.30 -9.41
N PHE A 26 -10.46 -6.93 -8.22
CA PHE A 26 -11.86 -7.01 -7.81
C PHE A 26 -12.14 -5.99 -6.71
N TYR A 27 -13.40 -5.58 -6.57
CA TYR A 27 -13.80 -4.74 -5.45
C TYR A 27 -13.85 -5.54 -4.16
N LEU A 28 -13.40 -4.90 -3.07
CA LEU A 28 -13.59 -5.41 -1.72
C LEU A 28 -14.98 -5.00 -1.22
N ASP A 29 -15.73 -5.98 -0.73
CA ASP A 29 -17.01 -5.71 -0.08
C ASP A 29 -16.85 -5.26 1.38
N ARG A 30 -17.93 -4.78 1.98
CA ARG A 30 -17.92 -4.33 3.38
C ARG A 30 -17.59 -5.44 4.36
N GLU A 31 -17.95 -6.68 4.08
CA GLU A 31 -17.71 -7.78 5.03
C GLU A 31 -16.22 -8.02 5.21
N ILE A 32 -15.47 -8.09 4.11
CA ILE A 32 -14.03 -8.26 4.17
C ILE A 32 -13.33 -7.00 4.69
N LEU A 33 -13.76 -5.79 4.32
CA LEU A 33 -13.15 -4.54 4.79
C LEU A 33 -13.17 -4.42 6.33
N GLU A 34 -14.29 -4.79 6.97
CA GLU A 34 -14.37 -4.80 8.44
C GLU A 34 -13.43 -5.83 9.09
N LYS A 35 -13.29 -7.01 8.49
CA LYS A 35 -12.34 -8.04 8.98
C LYS A 35 -10.90 -7.56 8.86
N LEU A 36 -10.54 -6.92 7.76
CA LEU A 36 -9.21 -6.38 7.56
C LEU A 36 -8.89 -5.23 8.51
N ARG A 37 -9.89 -4.40 8.85
CA ARG A 37 -9.74 -3.34 9.87
C ARG A 37 -9.31 -3.92 11.23
N VAL A 38 -9.93 -5.03 11.63
CA VAL A 38 -9.58 -5.73 12.88
C VAL A 38 -8.18 -6.33 12.76
N GLU A 39 -7.88 -7.02 11.66
CA GLU A 39 -6.58 -7.66 11.44
C GLU A 39 -5.42 -6.66 11.47
N GLU A 40 -5.50 -5.57 10.70
CA GLU A 40 -4.46 -4.53 10.66
C GLU A 40 -4.18 -3.91 12.03
N SER A 41 -5.21 -3.76 12.88
CA SER A 41 -5.02 -3.20 14.23
C SER A 41 -4.13 -4.07 15.13
N THR A 42 -3.91 -5.33 14.77
CA THR A 42 -3.04 -6.27 15.49
C THR A 42 -1.60 -6.30 14.99
N VAL A 43 -1.32 -5.69 13.83
CA VAL A 43 0.00 -5.69 13.18
C VAL A 43 1.00 -4.90 14.03
N ARG A 44 2.19 -5.47 14.22
CA ARG A 44 3.31 -4.86 14.96
C ARG A 44 4.59 -5.04 14.16
N SER A 45 5.48 -4.05 14.21
CA SER A 45 6.84 -4.19 13.65
C SER A 45 7.70 -5.06 14.56
N MET A 46 8.75 -5.63 13.96
CA MET A 46 9.88 -6.20 14.69
C MET A 46 10.51 -5.11 15.58
N GLY A 47 10.81 -5.42 16.85
CA GLY A 47 11.53 -4.52 17.75
C GLY A 47 10.67 -3.52 18.55
N SER A 48 9.37 -3.75 18.70
CA SER A 48 8.46 -2.93 19.54
C SER A 48 8.21 -1.50 19.06
N ILE A 49 8.74 -1.11 17.89
CA ILE A 49 8.39 0.17 17.24
C ILE A 49 6.95 0.07 16.71
N PRO A 50 6.07 1.05 17.00
CA PRO A 50 4.71 1.07 16.45
C PRO A 50 4.70 1.15 14.92
N VAL A 51 3.66 0.59 14.31
CA VAL A 51 3.38 0.70 12.87
C VAL A 51 2.04 1.40 12.71
N ASP A 52 2.02 2.45 11.90
CA ASP A 52 0.83 3.19 11.51
C ASP A 52 0.62 3.08 10.00
N ASN A 53 -0.29 2.20 9.58
CA ASN A 53 -0.63 2.01 8.17
C ASN A 53 -1.69 3.02 7.72
N GLN A 54 -1.28 4.29 7.61
CA GLN A 54 -2.16 5.40 7.24
C GLN A 54 -2.81 5.20 5.88
N GLY A 55 -2.06 4.66 4.91
CA GLY A 55 -2.59 4.36 3.58
C GLY A 55 -3.77 3.39 3.64
N PHE A 56 -3.64 2.33 4.44
CA PHE A 56 -4.71 1.36 4.65
C PHE A 56 -5.91 1.96 5.39
N LEU A 57 -5.68 2.69 6.47
CA LEU A 57 -6.77 3.31 7.25
C LEU A 57 -7.57 4.29 6.39
N GLN A 58 -6.90 5.13 5.61
CA GLN A 58 -7.55 6.05 4.67
C GLN A 58 -8.26 5.32 3.53
N ALA A 59 -7.76 4.15 3.10
CA ALA A 59 -8.39 3.37 2.04
C ALA A 59 -9.77 2.86 2.46
N LEU A 60 -9.92 2.43 3.72
CA LEU A 60 -11.20 1.96 4.26
C LEU A 60 -12.29 3.04 4.34
N GLU A 61 -11.90 4.32 4.31
CA GLU A 61 -12.83 5.45 4.38
C GLU A 61 -13.41 5.84 3.01
N ARG A 62 -12.95 5.21 1.92
CA ARG A 62 -13.32 5.60 0.56
C ARG A 62 -14.56 4.87 0.07
N ASP A 63 -15.23 5.45 -0.92
CA ASP A 63 -16.43 4.86 -1.53
C ASP A 63 -16.17 3.46 -2.13
N ALA A 64 -14.98 3.24 -2.69
CA ALA A 64 -14.60 2.00 -3.33
C ALA A 64 -13.13 1.64 -3.05
N VAL A 65 -12.88 0.35 -2.86
CA VAL A 65 -11.54 -0.23 -2.67
C VAL A 65 -11.38 -1.40 -3.64
N ILE A 66 -10.44 -1.27 -4.57
CA ILE A 66 -10.01 -2.35 -5.47
C ILE A 66 -8.84 -3.07 -4.82
N CYS A 67 -8.93 -4.39 -4.69
CA CYS A 67 -7.77 -5.22 -4.40
C CYS A 67 -7.13 -5.64 -5.73
N ILE A 68 -5.85 -5.34 -5.89
CA ILE A 68 -5.00 -5.80 -6.98
C ILE A 68 -4.16 -6.94 -6.45
N VAL A 69 -4.26 -8.13 -7.03
CA VAL A 69 -3.29 -9.20 -6.81
C VAL A 69 -2.31 -9.20 -7.98
N LYS A 70 -1.02 -8.98 -7.69
CA LYS A 70 0.01 -8.73 -8.70
C LYS A 70 1.18 -9.71 -8.62
N ASP A 71 1.88 -9.86 -9.74
CA ASP A 71 3.19 -10.50 -9.82
C ASP A 71 4.34 -9.46 -9.84
N PRO A 72 5.62 -9.89 -9.78
CA PRO A 72 6.77 -8.97 -9.73
C PRO A 72 6.96 -8.04 -10.93
N ARG A 73 6.19 -8.18 -12.01
CA ARG A 73 6.25 -7.30 -13.19
C ARG A 73 5.40 -6.05 -13.04
N PHE A 74 4.57 -5.97 -12.00
CA PHE A 74 3.86 -4.74 -11.67
C PHE A 74 4.86 -3.64 -11.35
N ARG A 75 4.53 -2.41 -11.74
CA ARG A 75 5.43 -1.28 -11.55
C ARG A 75 5.78 -1.09 -10.06
N PRO A 76 6.99 -0.61 -9.74
CA PRO A 76 7.28 -0.16 -8.39
C PRO A 76 6.39 1.04 -8.01
N PRO A 77 6.23 1.30 -6.70
CA PRO A 77 5.56 2.51 -6.23
C PRO A 77 6.38 3.76 -6.63
N PRO A 78 5.71 4.90 -6.91
CA PRO A 78 6.40 6.14 -7.28
C PRO A 78 7.07 6.83 -6.08
N GLU A 79 6.60 6.58 -4.86
CA GLU A 79 7.12 7.11 -3.60
C GLU A 79 7.47 5.98 -2.61
N PRO A 80 8.30 6.23 -1.56
CA PRO A 80 8.53 5.29 -0.47
C PRO A 80 7.21 4.80 0.17
N THR A 81 7.08 3.49 0.38
CA THR A 81 5.88 2.91 0.99
C THR A 81 5.99 2.76 2.50
N VAL A 82 7.21 2.97 3.03
CA VAL A 82 7.52 2.93 4.46
C VAL A 82 8.47 4.09 4.78
N ILE A 83 8.14 4.84 5.82
CA ILE A 83 9.01 5.89 6.40
C ILE A 83 9.11 5.70 7.91
N LEU A 84 10.23 6.11 8.49
CA LEU A 84 10.42 6.18 9.94
C LEU A 84 10.23 7.64 10.36
N VAL A 85 9.31 7.88 11.30
CA VAL A 85 8.91 9.23 11.72
C VAL A 85 9.10 9.40 13.22
N GLY A 86 9.71 10.52 13.61
CA GLY A 86 9.82 10.92 15.01
C GLY A 86 8.53 11.48 15.59
N ALA A 87 8.41 11.54 16.91
CA ALA A 87 7.25 12.14 17.61
C ALA A 87 7.01 13.62 17.25
N ASN A 88 8.05 14.32 16.79
CA ASN A 88 7.98 15.70 16.31
C ASN A 88 7.60 15.81 14.82
N GLY A 89 7.34 14.69 14.14
CA GLY A 89 6.98 14.65 12.71
C GLY A 89 8.17 14.65 11.74
N ASN A 90 9.42 14.69 12.24
CA ASN A 90 10.59 14.59 11.39
C ASN A 90 10.70 13.21 10.75
N ILE A 91 11.08 13.16 9.48
CA ILE A 91 11.43 11.90 8.81
C ILE A 91 12.84 11.52 9.26
N LEU A 92 12.93 10.37 9.93
CA LEU A 92 14.18 9.78 10.43
C LEU A 92 14.76 8.77 9.45
N GLY A 93 13.98 8.31 8.48
CA GLY A 93 14.42 7.38 7.46
C GLY A 93 13.31 7.03 6.48
N GLU A 94 13.68 6.41 5.36
CA GLU A 94 12.74 6.00 4.33
C GLU A 94 13.18 4.73 3.61
N GLU A 95 12.19 4.03 3.05
CA GLU A 95 12.40 2.94 2.12
C GLU A 95 13.07 3.46 0.84
N VAL A 96 14.07 2.72 0.38
CA VAL A 96 14.83 3.02 -0.82
C VAL A 96 14.68 1.88 -1.82
N PHE A 97 14.30 2.22 -3.04
CA PHE A 97 14.22 1.28 -4.14
C PHE A 97 15.49 1.34 -5.00
N PRO A 98 15.80 0.27 -5.75
CA PRO A 98 16.97 0.26 -6.64
C PRO A 98 17.05 1.47 -7.59
N PHE A 99 15.90 1.96 -8.08
CA PHE A 99 15.84 3.11 -8.98
C PHE A 99 15.98 4.47 -8.28
N THR A 100 15.83 4.55 -6.95
CA THR A 100 16.06 5.77 -6.15
C THR A 100 17.37 5.75 -5.37
N MET A 101 18.09 4.64 -5.33
CA MET A 101 19.31 4.45 -4.55
C MET A 101 20.39 5.51 -4.81
N HIS A 102 20.55 5.92 -6.07
CA HIS A 102 21.51 6.95 -6.48
C HIS A 102 21.34 8.32 -5.79
N LYS A 103 20.16 8.61 -5.21
CA LYS A 103 19.92 9.83 -4.43
C LYS A 103 20.77 9.91 -3.16
N TYR A 104 21.32 8.77 -2.74
CA TYR A 104 22.09 8.60 -1.52
C TYR A 104 23.60 8.48 -1.73
N ASP A 105 24.05 8.52 -2.99
CA ASP A 105 25.46 8.39 -3.33
C ASP A 105 26.28 9.54 -2.72
N GLY A 106 27.34 9.19 -1.99
CA GLY A 106 28.26 10.16 -1.39
C GLY A 106 27.72 10.89 -0.15
N ARG A 107 26.52 10.54 0.35
CA ARG A 107 26.02 11.05 1.63
C ARG A 107 26.74 10.38 2.80
N ASP A 108 27.25 11.20 3.71
CA ASP A 108 27.89 10.78 4.96
C ASP A 108 26.97 10.92 6.19
N ASP A 109 25.77 11.45 5.99
CA ASP A 109 24.75 11.71 7.00
C ASP A 109 23.64 10.64 7.03
N ILE A 110 23.93 9.43 6.52
CA ILE A 110 22.98 8.32 6.48
C ILE A 110 23.57 7.01 7.01
N VAL A 111 22.69 6.12 7.48
CA VAL A 111 23.00 4.72 7.80
C VAL A 111 22.03 3.81 7.06
N TRP A 112 22.57 2.80 6.38
CA TRP A 112 21.76 1.78 5.72
C TRP A 112 21.28 0.72 6.73
N MET A 113 19.98 0.47 6.75
CA MET A 113 19.38 -0.66 7.46
C MET A 113 19.01 -1.74 6.44
N GLY A 114 19.98 -2.58 6.10
CA GLY A 114 19.85 -3.55 5.01
C GLY A 114 19.83 -2.88 3.64
N ASP A 115 19.30 -3.59 2.64
CA ASP A 115 19.44 -3.21 1.21
C ASP A 115 18.38 -2.21 0.72
N GLY A 116 17.39 -1.85 1.55
CA GLY A 116 16.19 -1.14 1.10
C GLY A 116 15.68 -0.06 2.05
N PHE A 117 16.47 0.36 3.04
CA PHE A 117 16.05 1.40 3.97
C PHE A 117 17.24 2.22 4.45
N VAL A 118 17.08 3.54 4.50
CA VAL A 118 18.09 4.47 5.04
C VAL A 118 17.56 5.22 6.24
N CYS A 119 18.41 5.43 7.24
CA CYS A 119 18.16 6.35 8.36
C CYS A 119 19.03 7.59 8.23
N PHE A 120 18.45 8.75 8.49
CA PHE A 120 19.11 10.06 8.48
C PHE A 120 19.76 10.33 9.84
N MET A 121 21.07 10.50 9.86
CA MET A 121 21.83 10.78 11.08
C MET A 121 21.65 12.23 11.52
N GLY A 122 21.63 12.45 12.84
CA GLY A 122 21.52 13.79 13.42
C GLY A 122 20.12 14.43 13.33
N VAL A 123 19.12 13.71 12.81
CA VAL A 123 17.72 14.15 12.85
C VAL A 123 17.13 13.82 14.22
N ASP A 124 16.60 14.83 14.89
CA ASP A 124 15.94 14.65 16.18
C ASP A 124 14.60 13.92 16.02
N ALA A 125 14.45 12.81 16.75
CA ALA A 125 13.23 12.00 16.82
C ALA A 125 12.15 12.60 17.73
N GLY A 126 12.47 13.57 18.59
CA GLY A 126 11.50 14.12 19.54
C GLY A 126 11.07 13.14 20.64
N GLY A 127 11.88 12.10 20.90
CA GLY A 127 11.74 11.19 22.04
C GLY A 127 11.20 9.80 21.73
N SER A 128 10.53 9.59 20.59
CA SER A 128 10.11 8.27 20.12
C SER A 128 9.99 8.21 18.61
N GLU A 129 9.92 7.01 18.07
CA GLU A 129 9.82 6.74 16.63
C GLU A 129 8.70 5.77 16.30
N GLN A 130 8.18 5.85 15.09
CA GLN A 130 7.19 4.94 14.54
C GLN A 130 7.39 4.73 13.05
N PHE A 131 7.13 3.52 12.57
CA PHE A 131 7.02 3.27 11.15
C PHE A 131 5.65 3.73 10.66
N VAL A 132 5.64 4.52 9.60
CA VAL A 132 4.43 4.97 8.93
C VAL A 132 4.42 4.39 7.52
N MET A 133 3.29 3.80 7.12
CA MET A 133 3.04 3.40 5.75
C MET A 133 2.07 4.42 5.13
N PRO A 134 2.58 5.47 4.46
CA PRO A 134 1.74 6.54 3.94
C PRO A 134 0.87 6.05 2.77
N PRO A 135 -0.22 6.76 2.44
CA PRO A 135 -0.88 6.58 1.16
C PRO A 135 0.08 6.92 0.01
N VAL A 136 0.05 6.09 -1.04
CA VAL A 136 0.91 6.22 -2.23
C VAL A 136 0.04 6.58 -3.43
N SER A 137 0.57 7.40 -4.33
CA SER A 137 -0.21 7.83 -5.50
C SER A 137 -0.50 6.68 -6.47
N PHE A 138 -1.69 6.71 -7.09
CA PHE A 138 -2.09 5.74 -8.11
C PHE A 138 -2.63 6.46 -9.37
N PRO A 139 -1.73 7.01 -10.21
CA PRO A 139 -2.09 7.96 -11.26
C PRO A 139 -3.00 7.40 -12.36
N GLU A 140 -3.07 6.07 -12.50
CA GLU A 140 -3.93 5.42 -13.49
C GLU A 140 -5.43 5.65 -13.21
N LEU A 141 -5.79 5.93 -11.95
CA LEU A 141 -7.15 6.35 -11.58
C LEU A 141 -7.15 7.84 -11.22
N ASN A 142 -8.08 8.59 -11.81
CA ASN A 142 -8.19 10.04 -11.68
C ASN A 142 -9.57 10.53 -12.13
N GLU A 143 -9.79 11.85 -12.10
CA GLU A 143 -11.12 12.41 -12.35
C GLU A 143 -11.66 12.08 -13.75
N SER A 144 -10.79 11.90 -14.75
CA SER A 144 -11.20 11.57 -16.12
C SER A 144 -11.83 10.17 -16.25
N ASN A 145 -11.54 9.28 -15.28
CA ASN A 145 -12.13 7.94 -15.19
C ASN A 145 -13.10 7.79 -14.00
N GLY A 146 -13.56 8.90 -13.42
CA GLY A 146 -14.61 8.91 -12.40
C GLY A 146 -14.11 8.69 -10.97
N CYS A 147 -12.79 8.76 -10.75
CA CYS A 147 -12.15 8.59 -9.45
C CYS A 147 -11.65 9.93 -8.92
N LYS A 148 -11.89 10.22 -7.64
CA LYS A 148 -11.25 11.34 -6.94
C LYS A 148 -10.58 10.88 -5.66
N ASP A 149 -9.66 11.70 -5.16
CA ASP A 149 -8.92 11.45 -3.92
C ASP A 149 -8.15 10.12 -3.93
N VAL A 150 -7.70 9.65 -5.09
CA VAL A 150 -7.16 8.29 -5.26
C VAL A 150 -5.91 8.06 -4.42
N ILE A 151 -5.89 6.94 -3.69
CA ILE A 151 -4.71 6.47 -2.96
C ILE A 151 -4.50 4.97 -3.21
N SER A 152 -3.27 4.51 -2.98
CA SER A 152 -2.93 3.11 -2.91
C SER A 152 -2.11 2.80 -1.67
N CYS A 153 -2.16 1.54 -1.22
CA CYS A 153 -1.39 1.09 -0.07
C CYS A 153 -1.15 -0.42 -0.11
N SER A 154 -0.10 -0.85 0.57
CA SER A 154 0.16 -2.27 0.82
C SER A 154 -0.56 -2.69 2.11
N PRO A 155 -1.40 -3.74 2.08
CA PRO A 155 -1.89 -4.38 3.29
C PRO A 155 -0.75 -5.15 3.99
N ALA A 156 -0.88 -5.44 5.28
CA ALA A 156 0.00 -6.34 5.98
C ALA A 156 -0.10 -7.77 5.40
N PRO A 157 0.93 -8.62 5.58
CA PRO A 157 0.93 -9.97 5.03
C PRO A 157 -0.27 -10.83 5.47
N THR A 158 -0.75 -10.66 6.71
CA THR A 158 -1.92 -11.39 7.21
C THR A 158 -3.22 -10.91 6.55
N SER A 159 -3.37 -9.59 6.39
CA SER A 159 -4.45 -8.94 5.64
C SER A 159 -4.46 -9.37 4.16
N ASP A 160 -3.30 -9.38 3.49
CA ASP A 160 -3.13 -9.90 2.12
C ASP A 160 -3.67 -11.33 1.99
N ARG A 161 -3.19 -12.22 2.86
CA ARG A 161 -3.61 -13.62 2.87
C ARG A 161 -5.11 -13.75 3.13
N MET A 162 -5.64 -13.01 4.10
CA MET A 162 -7.07 -13.03 4.45
C MET A 162 -7.93 -12.65 3.23
N MET A 163 -7.59 -11.58 2.52
CA MET A 163 -8.32 -11.16 1.32
C MET A 163 -8.28 -12.21 0.21
N ARG A 164 -7.09 -12.72 -0.12
CA ARG A 164 -6.93 -13.70 -1.19
C ARG A 164 -7.76 -14.95 -0.93
N LEU A 165 -7.74 -15.47 0.31
CA LEU A 165 -8.55 -16.61 0.70
C LEU A 165 -10.06 -16.32 0.68
N TYR A 166 -10.49 -15.12 1.10
CA TYR A 166 -11.91 -14.74 1.06
C TYR A 166 -12.49 -14.79 -0.35
N TYR A 167 -11.70 -14.39 -1.37
CA TYR A 167 -12.09 -14.46 -2.79
C TYR A 167 -11.72 -15.77 -3.48
N GLY A 168 -11.32 -16.81 -2.73
CA GLY A 168 -11.04 -18.14 -3.26
C GLY A 168 -9.76 -18.23 -4.11
N LEU A 169 -8.80 -17.34 -3.88
CA LEU A 169 -7.47 -17.39 -4.48
C LEU A 169 -6.52 -18.21 -3.61
N ASP A 170 -5.55 -18.86 -4.27
CA ASP A 170 -4.53 -19.65 -3.59
C ASP A 170 -3.54 -18.77 -2.82
N ASP A 171 -3.01 -19.33 -1.73
CA ASP A 171 -1.94 -18.72 -0.95
C ASP A 171 -0.57 -18.91 -1.62
N ASP A 172 -0.35 -18.23 -2.75
CA ASP A 172 0.88 -18.29 -3.54
C ASP A 172 1.78 -17.08 -3.24
N SER A 173 2.96 -17.35 -2.67
CA SER A 173 3.93 -16.33 -2.26
C SER A 173 4.56 -15.55 -3.41
N ARG A 174 4.32 -15.96 -4.67
CA ARG A 174 4.74 -15.21 -5.86
C ARG A 174 3.88 -13.98 -6.11
N TYR A 175 2.71 -13.92 -5.47
CA TYR A 175 1.79 -12.81 -5.60
C TYR A 175 1.73 -11.99 -4.31
N ALA A 176 1.40 -10.72 -4.46
CA ALA A 176 1.13 -9.82 -3.35
C ALA A 176 -0.02 -8.89 -3.73
N SER A 177 -0.79 -8.44 -2.73
CA SER A 177 -1.89 -7.52 -2.95
C SER A 177 -1.48 -6.05 -2.78
N VAL A 178 -2.16 -5.17 -3.50
CA VAL A 178 -2.15 -3.71 -3.32
C VAL A 178 -3.61 -3.27 -3.28
N LEU A 179 -3.95 -2.40 -2.35
CA LEU A 179 -5.26 -1.76 -2.34
C LEU A 179 -5.19 -0.44 -3.09
N VAL A 180 -6.21 -0.17 -3.90
CA VAL A 180 -6.41 1.12 -4.55
C VAL A 180 -7.79 1.62 -4.16
N ALA A 181 -7.85 2.74 -3.47
CA ALA A 181 -9.09 3.27 -2.92
C ALA A 181 -9.35 4.67 -3.44
N PHE A 182 -10.62 4.97 -3.72
CA PHE A 182 -11.03 6.25 -4.30
C PHE A 182 -12.48 6.56 -3.99
N ASN A 183 -12.82 7.84 -4.04
CA ASN A 183 -14.20 8.29 -3.98
C ASN A 183 -14.77 8.36 -5.41
N ARG A 184 -16.04 8.00 -5.58
CA ARG A 184 -16.71 8.01 -6.88
C ARG A 184 -17.17 9.43 -7.19
N ILE A 185 -16.84 9.93 -8.38
CA ILE A 185 -17.44 11.16 -8.89
C ILE A 185 -18.86 10.82 -9.33
N LYS A 186 -19.85 11.25 -8.53
CA LYS A 186 -21.26 11.16 -8.92
C LYS A 186 -21.47 12.09 -10.11
N LYS A 187 -21.83 11.52 -11.26
CA LYS A 187 -22.33 12.28 -12.41
C LYS A 187 -23.72 12.86 -12.11
#